data_AF-A0A832G171-F1
#
_entry.id   AF-A0A832G171-F1
#
_cell.length_a   1.000
_cell.length_b   1.000
_cell.length_c   1.000
_cell.angle_alpha   90.00
_cell.angle_beta   90.00
_cell.angle_gamma   90.00
#
_symmetry.space_group_name_H-M   'P 1'
#
loop_
_entity.id
_entity.type
_entity.pdbx_description
1 polymer ?
#
loop_
_entity_poly.entity_id
_entity_poly.type
_entity_poly.pdbx_seq_one_letter_code
_entity_poly.pdbx_strand_id
1 'polypeptide(L)'
;EIGESKARELMAKLSENLCAIGFKALNCVPLKYSDINRILAVKITAGTLYPTPEDLGRSFDSPARGKTILSSLDEKAPTIRWFLVFKELKIMLNGKEVEIFEDIFWRIHRIGSKESRVSAVNVEKVDVQAKKGVVQTTYSFPVDFGIKELRWINPKWDFEVYMNPFAQHKDPISSYLSGKNAIPFRVPIVVNPKTLPEYRLEVENYVAYTSGEETVIGCQK
;
A
#
# COMPACT_ATOMS: atom_id res chain seq x y z
N GLU A 1 -13.79 21.75 -10.27
CA GLU A 1 -12.54 21.21 -9.73
C GLU A 1 -12.55 21.35 -8.21
N ILE A 2 -12.07 20.34 -7.48
CA ILE A 2 -11.90 20.37 -6.02
C ILE A 2 -10.48 20.88 -5.74
N GLY A 3 -10.35 22.07 -5.14
CA GLY A 3 -9.04 22.65 -4.82
C GLY A 3 -8.30 21.90 -3.72
N GLU A 4 -6.98 22.07 -3.64
CA GLU A 4 -6.07 21.38 -2.71
C GLU A 4 -6.45 21.59 -1.22
N SER A 5 -7.06 22.73 -0.89
CA SER A 5 -7.58 23.03 0.46
C SER A 5 -8.67 22.04 0.93
N LYS A 6 -9.38 21.41 -0.01
CA LYS A 6 -10.43 20.40 0.25
C LYS A 6 -9.94 18.97 0.12
N ALA A 7 -8.67 18.74 -0.23
CA ALA A 7 -8.11 17.41 -0.40
C ALA A 7 -8.19 16.59 0.90
N ARG A 8 -8.01 17.22 2.07
CA ARG A 8 -8.11 16.54 3.37
C ARG A 8 -9.51 15.98 3.63
N GLU A 9 -10.54 16.79 3.39
CA GLU A 9 -11.94 16.38 3.55
C GLU A 9 -12.29 15.26 2.57
N LEU A 10 -11.86 15.40 1.31
CA LEU A 10 -12.05 14.39 0.28
C LEU A 10 -11.40 13.05 0.65
N MET A 11 -10.14 13.07 1.11
CA MET A 11 -9.44 11.87 1.56
C MET A 11 -10.13 11.21 2.75
N ALA A 12 -10.62 11.99 3.72
CA ALA A 12 -11.38 11.45 4.84
C ALA A 12 -12.68 10.78 4.36
N LYS A 13 -13.40 11.39 3.41
CA LYS A 13 -14.62 10.80 2.81
C LYS A 13 -14.34 9.54 2.00
N LEU A 14 -13.25 9.51 1.26
CA LEU A 14 -12.80 8.30 0.56
C LEU A 14 -12.45 7.18 1.56
N SER A 15 -11.71 7.49 2.63
CA SER A 15 -11.39 6.53 3.69
C SER A 15 -12.63 6.01 4.41
N GLU A 16 -13.63 6.86 4.70
CA GLU A 16 -14.92 6.44 5.27
C GLU A 16 -15.61 5.42 4.37
N ASN A 17 -15.61 5.67 3.06
CA ASN A 17 -16.27 4.83 2.06
C ASN A 17 -15.45 3.62 1.59
N LEU A 18 -14.15 3.57 1.89
CA LEU A 18 -13.24 2.50 1.51
C LEU A 18 -13.47 1.26 2.40
N CYS A 19 -13.82 0.14 1.76
CA CYS A 19 -13.96 -1.17 2.41
C CYS A 19 -12.66 -1.95 2.35
N ALA A 20 -12.00 -2.00 1.19
CA ALA A 20 -10.75 -2.74 1.01
C ALA A 20 -9.76 -1.96 0.15
N ILE A 21 -8.47 -2.11 0.48
CA ILE A 21 -7.36 -1.62 -0.32
C ILE A 21 -6.22 -2.62 -0.21
N GLY A 22 -5.81 -3.16 -1.35
CA GLY A 22 -4.66 -4.05 -1.44
C GLY A 22 -3.88 -3.77 -2.70
N PHE A 23 -2.58 -4.03 -2.67
CA PHE A 23 -1.73 -3.91 -3.83
C PHE A 23 -0.81 -5.13 -3.97
N LYS A 24 -0.36 -5.36 -5.20
CA LYS A 24 0.70 -6.32 -5.52
C LYS A 24 1.55 -5.81 -6.68
N ALA A 25 2.84 -6.10 -6.65
CA ALA A 25 3.69 -5.91 -7.81
C ALA A 25 3.33 -6.94 -8.90
N LEU A 26 3.47 -6.57 -10.18
CA LEU A 26 3.29 -7.50 -11.30
C LEU A 26 4.64 -7.95 -11.86
N ASN A 27 5.59 -7.03 -11.99
CA ASN A 27 6.89 -7.27 -12.60
C ASN A 27 8.03 -6.53 -11.88
N CYS A 28 7.90 -6.20 -10.60
CA CYS A 28 8.94 -5.44 -9.90
C CYS A 28 9.16 -5.85 -8.45
N VAL A 29 10.35 -5.55 -7.95
CA VAL A 29 10.76 -5.71 -6.55
C VAL A 29 11.06 -4.33 -5.94
N PRO A 30 10.57 -4.01 -4.73
CA PRO A 30 10.94 -2.78 -4.05
C PRO A 30 12.36 -2.87 -3.48
N LEU A 31 13.15 -1.82 -3.69
CA LEU A 31 14.46 -1.61 -3.11
C LEU A 31 14.41 -0.31 -2.29
N LYS A 32 14.35 -0.41 -0.96
CA LYS A 32 14.27 0.78 -0.09
C LYS A 32 15.64 1.46 -0.08
N TYR A 33 15.66 2.79 -0.04
CA TYR A 33 16.93 3.53 0.08
C TYR A 33 17.67 3.19 1.38
N SER A 34 16.96 2.76 2.43
CA SER A 34 17.58 2.19 3.63
C SER A 34 18.42 0.95 3.31
N ASP A 35 17.96 0.10 2.39
CA ASP A 35 18.64 -1.13 2.01
C ASP A 35 19.85 -0.81 1.14
N ILE A 36 19.68 0.10 0.18
CA ILE A 36 20.78 0.61 -0.67
C ILE A 36 21.84 1.28 0.19
N ASN A 37 21.44 2.16 1.11
CA ASN A 37 22.36 2.81 2.03
C ASN A 37 23.00 1.79 2.96
N ARG A 38 22.33 0.75 3.44
CA ARG A 38 22.96 -0.30 4.24
C ARG A 38 24.01 -1.08 3.44
N ILE A 39 23.76 -1.34 2.15
CA ILE A 39 24.71 -1.98 1.24
C ILE A 39 25.92 -1.06 0.99
N LEU A 40 25.70 0.24 0.75
CA LEU A 40 26.74 1.23 0.46
C LEU A 40 27.45 1.77 1.71
N ALA A 41 26.82 1.73 2.89
CA ALA A 41 27.32 2.32 4.13
C ALA A 41 28.37 1.45 4.82
N VAL A 42 28.67 0.25 4.33
CA VAL A 42 29.96 -0.40 4.58
C VAL A 42 31.03 0.39 3.79
N LYS A 43 31.30 1.60 4.27
CA LYS A 43 32.27 2.53 3.69
C LYS A 43 33.13 3.11 4.80
N ILE A 44 34.41 3.30 4.48
CA ILE A 44 35.30 4.13 5.29
C ILE A 44 35.11 5.56 4.80
N THR A 45 34.52 6.42 5.62
CA THR A 45 34.44 7.86 5.32
C THR A 45 35.33 8.60 6.31
N ALA A 46 36.30 9.37 5.79
CA ALA A 46 37.28 10.10 6.61
C ALA A 46 38.03 9.23 7.64
N GLY A 47 38.32 7.96 7.31
CA GLY A 47 39.01 7.02 8.20
C GLY A 47 38.13 6.30 9.21
N THR A 48 36.82 6.62 9.27
CA THR A 48 35.87 5.96 10.16
C THR A 48 35.01 4.97 9.39
N LEU A 49 34.96 3.72 9.87
CA LEU A 49 34.05 2.71 9.35
C LEU A 49 32.64 3.01 9.89
N TYR A 50 31.74 3.38 8.99
CA TYR A 50 30.33 3.48 9.33
C TYR A 50 29.62 2.14 9.07
N PRO A 51 28.49 1.85 9.73
CA PRO A 51 27.89 2.60 10.84
C PRO A 51 28.72 2.51 12.13
N THR A 52 28.64 3.54 12.98
CA THR A 52 29.30 3.58 14.30
C THR A 52 28.26 3.88 15.39
N PRO A 53 28.34 3.24 16.56
CA PRO A 53 27.46 3.54 17.69
C PRO A 53 27.69 4.93 18.29
N GLU A 54 28.85 5.55 18.02
CA GLU A 54 29.19 6.90 18.48
C GLU A 54 28.48 8.02 17.69
N ASP A 55 28.06 7.76 16.45
CA ASP A 55 27.36 8.75 15.61
C ASP A 55 26.20 8.11 14.84
N LEU A 56 25.10 7.87 15.55
CA LEU A 56 23.85 7.37 14.98
C LEU A 56 23.23 8.36 13.98
N GLY A 57 23.45 9.67 14.16
CA GLY A 57 22.96 10.70 13.26
C GLY A 57 23.54 10.55 11.87
N ARG A 58 24.87 10.52 11.72
CA ARG A 58 25.49 10.32 10.39
C ARG A 58 25.37 8.89 9.89
N SER A 59 25.22 7.92 10.78
CA SER A 59 25.00 6.51 10.41
C SER A 59 23.61 6.25 9.83
N PHE A 60 22.59 7.04 10.22
CA PHE A 60 21.18 6.74 9.90
C PHE A 60 20.33 7.93 9.42
N ASP A 61 20.86 9.16 9.38
CA ASP A 61 20.14 10.34 8.87
C ASP A 61 20.29 10.48 7.35
N SER A 62 19.54 9.64 6.63
CA SER A 62 19.44 9.75 5.17
C SER A 62 18.40 10.82 4.80
N PRO A 63 18.74 11.80 3.94
CA PRO A 63 17.77 12.73 3.33
C PRO A 63 16.65 12.03 2.54
N ALA A 64 16.81 10.74 2.24
CA ALA A 64 15.92 9.91 1.44
C ALA A 64 15.03 8.97 2.29
N ARG A 65 14.55 9.40 3.46
CA ARG A 65 13.60 8.60 4.26
C ARG A 65 12.33 8.32 3.44
N GLY A 66 11.95 7.05 3.36
CA GLY A 66 10.75 6.60 2.63
C GLY A 66 10.88 6.59 1.10
N LYS A 67 12.07 6.84 0.54
CA LYS A 67 12.30 6.62 -0.90
C LYS A 67 12.50 5.12 -1.15
N THR A 68 11.80 4.62 -2.16
CA THR A 68 11.89 3.23 -2.63
C THR A 68 12.00 3.24 -4.15
N ILE A 69 12.97 2.50 -4.67
CA ILE A 69 13.10 2.24 -6.10
C ILE A 69 12.32 0.96 -6.40
N LEU A 70 11.48 0.98 -7.42
CA LEU A 70 10.89 -0.25 -7.95
C LEU A 70 11.80 -0.74 -9.07
N SER A 71 12.51 -1.85 -8.85
CA SER A 71 13.34 -2.46 -9.89
C SER A 71 12.50 -3.44 -10.69
N SER A 72 12.46 -3.28 -12.01
CA SER A 72 11.77 -4.24 -12.86
C SER A 72 12.46 -5.60 -12.85
N LEU A 73 11.69 -6.65 -13.05
CA LEU A 73 12.10 -8.05 -13.20
C LEU A 73 12.03 -8.50 -14.67
N ASP A 74 11.61 -7.61 -15.56
CA ASP A 74 11.54 -7.80 -17.01
C ASP A 74 11.94 -6.51 -17.76
N GLU A 75 11.85 -6.54 -19.09
CA GLU A 75 12.19 -5.40 -19.97
C GLU A 75 11.11 -4.29 -19.99
N LYS A 76 10.08 -4.38 -19.14
CA LYS A 76 9.01 -3.37 -19.05
C LYS A 76 9.21 -2.46 -17.86
N ALA A 77 8.50 -1.33 -17.85
CA ALA A 77 8.47 -0.45 -16.69
C ALA A 77 7.87 -1.18 -15.46
N PRO A 78 8.36 -0.89 -14.23
CA PRO A 78 7.81 -1.44 -13.00
C PRO A 78 6.32 -1.13 -12.85
N THR A 79 5.52 -2.17 -12.59
CA THR A 79 4.06 -2.08 -12.56
C THR A 79 3.51 -2.68 -11.26
N ILE A 80 2.60 -1.93 -10.63
CA ILE A 80 1.85 -2.34 -9.43
C ILE A 80 0.37 -2.33 -9.78
N ARG A 81 -0.36 -3.34 -9.30
CA ARG A 81 -1.82 -3.40 -9.35
C ARG A 81 -2.39 -3.06 -7.99
N TRP A 82 -3.37 -2.15 -7.97
CA TRP A 82 -4.19 -1.86 -6.79
C TRP A 82 -5.58 -2.45 -6.99
N PHE A 83 -6.13 -3.04 -5.94
CA PHE A 83 -7.54 -3.45 -5.85
C PHE A 83 -8.19 -2.64 -4.74
N LEU A 84 -9.08 -1.73 -5.13
CA LEU A 84 -9.86 -0.88 -4.24
C LEU A 84 -11.32 -1.35 -4.23
N VAL A 85 -11.92 -1.43 -3.06
CA VAL A 85 -13.36 -1.69 -2.91
C VAL A 85 -13.95 -0.55 -2.09
N PHE A 86 -14.93 0.13 -2.67
CA PHE A 86 -15.72 1.15 -2.01
C PHE A 86 -17.12 0.60 -1.69
N LYS A 87 -17.70 1.03 -0.57
CA LYS A 87 -19.07 0.67 -0.19
C LYS A 87 -20.06 1.18 -1.23
N GLU A 88 -19.89 2.44 -1.62
CA GLU A 88 -20.68 3.09 -2.66
C GLU A 88 -19.73 3.80 -3.64
N LEU A 89 -20.17 4.01 -4.89
CA LEU A 89 -19.39 4.81 -5.84
C LEU A 89 -19.69 6.30 -5.73
N LYS A 90 -20.29 6.74 -4.63
CA LYS A 90 -20.70 8.12 -4.39
C LYS A 90 -20.20 8.58 -3.03
N ILE A 91 -19.74 9.81 -2.95
CA ILE A 91 -19.34 10.46 -1.71
C ILE A 91 -19.99 11.84 -1.62
N MET A 92 -20.43 12.21 -0.42
CA MET A 92 -20.99 13.53 -0.14
C MET A 92 -19.88 14.48 0.29
N LEU A 93 -19.66 15.54 -0.50
CA LEU A 93 -18.66 16.58 -0.24
C LEU A 93 -19.33 17.96 -0.24
N ASN A 94 -19.36 18.63 0.92
CA ASN A 94 -20.00 19.94 1.09
C ASN A 94 -21.46 20.00 0.56
N GLY A 95 -22.25 18.96 0.83
CA GLY A 95 -23.64 18.86 0.38
C GLY A 95 -23.82 18.55 -1.11
N LYS A 96 -22.73 18.31 -1.86
CA LYS A 96 -22.77 17.85 -3.24
C LYS A 96 -22.35 16.39 -3.33
N GLU A 97 -23.08 15.63 -4.11
CA GLU A 97 -22.72 14.26 -4.43
C GLU A 97 -21.62 14.25 -5.50
N VAL A 98 -20.53 13.53 -5.22
CA VAL A 98 -19.41 13.32 -6.15
C VAL A 98 -19.32 11.82 -6.40
N GLU A 99 -19.44 11.42 -7.65
CA GLU A 99 -19.34 10.02 -8.05
C GLU A 99 -17.89 9.66 -8.39
N ILE A 100 -17.48 8.47 -7.98
CA ILE A 100 -16.16 7.88 -8.18
C ILE A 100 -16.19 7.11 -9.50
N PHE A 101 -15.89 7.81 -10.59
CA PHE A 101 -15.80 7.23 -11.94
C PHE A 101 -14.41 6.67 -12.23
N GLU A 102 -14.34 5.67 -13.12
CA GLU A 102 -13.09 5.07 -13.62
C GLU A 102 -12.12 6.11 -14.20
N ASP A 103 -12.65 7.10 -14.92
CA ASP A 103 -11.90 8.20 -15.53
C ASP A 103 -11.00 8.98 -14.56
N ILE A 104 -11.37 9.03 -13.27
CA ILE A 104 -10.57 9.72 -12.25
C ILE A 104 -9.26 8.98 -12.01
N PHE A 105 -9.26 7.64 -12.05
CA PHE A 105 -8.07 6.82 -11.83
C PHE A 105 -7.08 6.91 -13.00
N TRP A 106 -7.57 7.10 -14.23
CA TRP A 106 -6.72 7.37 -15.39
C TRP A 106 -5.89 8.66 -15.27
N ARG A 107 -6.39 9.63 -14.48
CA ARG A 107 -5.75 10.95 -14.27
C ARG A 107 -4.71 10.93 -13.14
N ILE A 108 -4.39 9.77 -12.58
CA ILE A 108 -3.34 9.65 -11.57
C ILE A 108 -1.97 9.71 -12.26
N HIS A 109 -1.23 10.80 -12.02
CA HIS A 109 0.09 11.05 -12.59
C HIS A 109 1.24 10.96 -11.56
N ARG A 110 0.91 10.78 -10.28
CA ARG A 110 1.87 10.65 -9.19
C ARG A 110 1.29 9.86 -8.02
N ILE A 111 2.14 9.11 -7.31
CA ILE A 111 1.83 8.47 -6.03
C ILE A 111 2.98 8.77 -5.07
N GLY A 112 2.75 9.66 -4.09
CA GLY A 112 3.81 10.13 -3.19
C GLY A 112 4.33 11.52 -3.57
N SER A 113 5.65 11.66 -3.71
CA SER A 113 6.29 12.96 -3.94
C SER A 113 6.08 13.47 -5.38
N LYS A 114 6.50 14.71 -5.67
CA LYS A 114 6.47 15.26 -7.04
C LYS A 114 7.35 14.46 -8.02
N GLU A 115 8.36 13.75 -7.50
CA GLU A 115 9.28 12.93 -8.30
C GLU A 115 8.72 11.51 -8.57
N SER A 116 7.75 11.07 -7.76
CA SER A 116 7.11 9.74 -7.86
C SER A 116 6.04 9.71 -8.97
N ARG A 117 6.48 9.89 -10.22
CA ARG A 117 5.62 9.90 -11.41
C ARG A 117 5.13 8.50 -11.76
N VAL A 118 3.87 8.40 -12.13
CA VAL A 118 3.25 7.15 -12.59
C VAL A 118 2.34 7.41 -13.79
N SER A 119 1.98 6.34 -14.49
CA SER A 119 0.90 6.34 -15.48
C SER A 119 -0.03 5.18 -15.18
N ALA A 120 -1.34 5.45 -15.08
CA ALA A 120 -2.33 4.38 -15.15
C ALA A 120 -2.28 3.78 -16.56
N VAL A 121 -2.18 2.45 -16.63
CA VAL A 121 -2.12 1.70 -17.91
C VAL A 121 -3.34 0.82 -18.12
N ASN A 122 -4.08 0.51 -17.04
CA ASN A 122 -5.35 -0.19 -17.08
C ASN A 122 -6.16 0.20 -15.83
N VAL A 123 -7.46 0.43 -16.01
CA VAL A 123 -8.44 0.67 -14.95
C VAL A 123 -9.68 -0.13 -15.33
N GLU A 124 -10.11 -1.00 -14.44
CA GLU A 124 -11.29 -1.85 -14.64
C GLU A 124 -12.20 -1.71 -13.42
N LYS A 125 -13.48 -1.42 -13.67
CA LYS A 125 -14.52 -1.56 -12.65
C LYS A 125 -15.09 -2.96 -12.70
N VAL A 126 -15.13 -3.59 -11.53
CA VAL A 126 -15.59 -4.97 -11.38
C VAL A 126 -16.59 -5.07 -10.24
N ASP A 127 -17.53 -5.98 -10.38
CA ASP A 127 -18.38 -6.40 -9.27
C ASP A 127 -17.62 -7.37 -8.37
N VAL A 128 -17.85 -7.26 -7.06
CA VAL A 128 -17.18 -8.08 -6.05
C VAL A 128 -18.18 -8.85 -5.21
N GLN A 129 -17.82 -10.06 -4.83
CA GLN A 129 -18.55 -10.87 -3.85
C GLN A 129 -17.83 -10.79 -2.50
N ALA A 130 -18.58 -10.51 -1.44
CA ALA A 130 -18.08 -10.52 -0.07
C ALA A 130 -18.17 -11.95 0.51
N LYS A 131 -17.05 -12.46 1.03
CA LYS A 131 -16.96 -13.79 1.66
C LYS A 131 -16.22 -13.72 3.00
N LYS A 132 -16.65 -14.58 3.94
CA LYS A 132 -15.96 -14.83 5.23
C LYS A 132 -15.38 -16.25 5.25
N GLY A 133 -14.53 -16.53 6.23
CA GLY A 133 -13.87 -17.83 6.40
C GLY A 133 -12.53 -17.91 5.68
N VAL A 134 -12.16 -19.12 5.25
CA VAL A 134 -10.82 -19.39 4.68
C VAL A 134 -10.74 -18.95 3.22
N VAL A 135 -9.78 -18.09 2.91
CA VAL A 135 -9.54 -17.55 1.57
C VAL A 135 -8.05 -17.55 1.21
N GLN A 136 -7.76 -17.32 -0.07
CA GLN A 136 -6.42 -17.13 -0.61
C GLN A 136 -6.31 -15.72 -1.19
N THR A 137 -5.16 -15.08 -1.04
CA THR A 137 -4.89 -13.77 -1.64
C THR A 137 -3.45 -13.67 -2.12
N THR A 138 -3.27 -12.89 -3.19
CA THR A 138 -1.97 -12.45 -3.71
C THR A 138 -1.73 -10.96 -3.50
N TYR A 139 -2.67 -10.26 -2.83
CA TYR A 139 -2.56 -8.84 -2.50
C TYR A 139 -2.06 -8.62 -1.09
N SER A 140 -1.53 -7.43 -0.85
CA SER A 140 -1.30 -6.96 0.52
C SER A 140 -2.60 -6.95 1.32
N PHE A 141 -2.54 -7.28 2.60
CA PHE A 141 -3.69 -7.27 3.50
C PHE A 141 -3.32 -6.71 4.89
N PRO A 142 -4.25 -6.05 5.59
CA PRO A 142 -4.03 -5.61 6.96
C PRO A 142 -3.81 -6.80 7.88
N VAL A 143 -2.97 -6.66 8.88
CA VAL A 143 -2.73 -7.66 9.92
C VAL A 143 -3.32 -7.09 11.21
N ASP A 144 -4.49 -7.57 11.58
CA ASP A 144 -5.27 -7.00 12.69
C ASP A 144 -6.16 -8.08 13.32
N PHE A 145 -6.80 -7.75 14.44
CA PHE A 145 -7.73 -8.62 15.13
C PHE A 145 -8.87 -9.04 14.19
N GLY A 146 -8.95 -10.35 13.92
CA GLY A 146 -9.96 -10.96 13.05
C GLY A 146 -9.45 -11.39 11.66
N ILE A 147 -8.15 -11.29 11.41
CA ILE A 147 -7.48 -12.02 10.33
C ILE A 147 -6.54 -13.04 10.96
N LYS A 148 -6.82 -14.32 10.75
CA LYS A 148 -5.96 -15.41 11.20
C LYS A 148 -5.11 -15.89 10.04
N GLU A 149 -3.81 -15.61 10.16
CA GLU A 149 -2.82 -16.04 9.18
C GLU A 149 -2.61 -17.56 9.31
N LEU A 150 -2.99 -18.33 8.29
CA LEU A 150 -2.88 -19.79 8.35
C LEU A 150 -1.50 -20.25 7.86
N ARG A 151 -1.16 -19.92 6.61
CA ARG A 151 0.15 -20.25 6.01
C ARG A 151 0.38 -19.51 4.69
N TRP A 152 1.64 -19.29 4.34
CA TRP A 152 2.03 -18.99 2.96
C TRP A 152 1.89 -20.25 2.09
N ILE A 153 1.39 -20.07 0.87
CA ILE A 153 1.43 -21.09 -0.18
C ILE A 153 2.71 -20.87 -0.99
N ASN A 154 2.90 -19.62 -1.46
CA ASN A 154 4.15 -19.16 -2.05
C ASN A 154 4.79 -18.13 -1.10
N PRO A 155 6.07 -18.34 -0.69
CA PRO A 155 6.76 -17.48 0.27
C PRO A 155 7.11 -16.12 -0.33
N LYS A 156 7.73 -15.24 0.48
CA LYS A 156 8.11 -13.83 0.19
C LYS A 156 7.00 -12.82 0.46
N TRP A 157 6.75 -12.65 1.74
CA TRP A 157 5.89 -11.62 2.29
C TRP A 157 6.67 -10.83 3.34
N ASP A 158 6.51 -9.51 3.33
CA ASP A 158 7.12 -8.61 4.30
C ASP A 158 6.04 -7.93 5.14
N PHE A 159 6.45 -7.29 6.24
CA PHE A 159 5.59 -6.43 7.03
C PHE A 159 5.89 -4.97 6.74
N GLU A 160 4.85 -4.20 6.48
CA GLU A 160 4.93 -2.75 6.45
C GLU A 160 3.85 -2.13 7.32
N VAL A 161 4.18 -1.03 7.99
CA VAL A 161 3.22 -0.31 8.83
C VAL A 161 2.79 0.94 8.09
N TYR A 162 1.49 1.04 7.83
CA TYR A 162 0.89 2.18 7.15
C TYR A 162 -0.02 2.95 8.08
N MET A 163 -0.32 4.20 7.72
CA MET A 163 -1.52 4.87 8.21
C MET A 163 -2.75 4.01 7.89
N ASN A 164 -3.64 3.80 8.87
CA ASN A 164 -4.84 3.00 8.67
C ASN A 164 -5.74 3.64 7.60
N PRO A 165 -5.86 3.06 6.39
CA PRO A 165 -6.60 3.68 5.30
C PRO A 165 -8.11 3.69 5.52
N PHE A 166 -8.61 2.89 6.47
CA PHE A 166 -10.03 2.73 6.79
C PHE A 166 -10.51 3.69 7.89
N ALA A 167 -9.59 4.33 8.61
CA ALA A 167 -9.88 5.23 9.72
C ALA A 167 -10.11 6.68 9.25
N GLN A 168 -10.88 7.44 10.03
CA GLN A 168 -11.09 8.86 9.80
C GLN A 168 -9.90 9.67 10.36
N HIS A 169 -9.16 10.34 9.49
CA HIS A 169 -8.01 11.14 9.88
C HIS A 169 -8.35 12.63 9.88
N LYS A 170 -8.39 13.26 11.05
CA LYS A 170 -8.49 14.74 11.15
C LYS A 170 -7.20 15.42 10.72
N ASP A 171 -6.06 14.83 11.08
CA ASP A 171 -4.73 15.21 10.61
C ASP A 171 -3.89 13.95 10.34
N PRO A 172 -3.74 13.56 9.07
CA PRO A 172 -2.97 12.38 8.70
C PRO A 172 -1.50 12.45 9.13
N ILE A 173 -0.90 13.64 9.08
CA ILE A 173 0.54 13.78 9.32
C ILE A 173 0.87 13.56 10.80
N SER A 174 0.13 14.19 11.71
CA SER A 174 0.33 13.96 13.14
C SER A 174 -0.05 12.54 13.58
N SER A 175 -1.06 11.94 12.95
CA SER A 175 -1.44 10.54 13.21
C SER A 175 -0.29 9.59 12.83
N TYR A 176 0.32 9.79 11.66
CA TYR A 176 1.48 9.01 11.23
C TYR A 176 2.68 9.18 12.17
N LEU A 177 3.06 10.44 12.49
CA LEU A 177 4.22 10.72 13.34
C LEU A 177 4.06 10.22 14.78
N SER A 178 2.83 10.20 15.29
CA SER A 178 2.54 9.68 16.64
C SER A 178 2.37 8.16 16.69
N GLY A 179 2.35 7.49 15.53
CA GLY A 179 2.02 6.06 15.41
C GLY A 179 0.56 5.73 15.78
N LYS A 180 -0.24 6.73 16.16
CA LYS A 180 -1.66 6.55 16.47
C LYS A 180 -2.42 6.35 15.17
N ASN A 181 -3.27 5.32 15.10
CA ASN A 181 -4.01 4.92 13.90
C ASN A 181 -3.12 4.39 12.76
N ALA A 182 -1.99 3.77 13.09
CA ALA A 182 -1.25 2.95 12.15
C ALA A 182 -1.74 1.50 12.21
N ILE A 183 -1.58 0.76 11.12
CA ILE A 183 -1.96 -0.65 11.00
C ILE A 183 -0.86 -1.39 10.24
N PRO A 184 -0.41 -2.56 10.72
CA PRO A 184 0.53 -3.37 9.97
C PRO A 184 -0.20 -4.03 8.80
N PHE A 185 0.52 -4.19 7.70
CA PHE A 185 0.09 -4.90 6.51
C PHE A 185 1.12 -5.98 6.20
N ARG A 186 0.63 -7.11 5.73
CA ARG A 186 1.45 -8.12 5.06
C ARG A 186 1.51 -7.74 3.58
N VAL A 187 2.70 -7.61 3.02
CA VAL A 187 2.92 -7.13 1.64
C VAL A 187 3.63 -8.21 0.81
N PRO A 188 3.13 -8.57 -0.38
CA PRO A 188 3.78 -9.57 -1.23
C PRO A 188 5.02 -8.98 -1.90
N ILE A 189 6.13 -9.72 -1.87
CA ILE A 189 7.38 -9.34 -2.55
C ILE A 189 7.60 -10.28 -3.73
N VAL A 190 7.37 -9.77 -4.95
CA VAL A 190 7.57 -10.55 -6.17
C VAL A 190 9.07 -10.65 -6.45
N VAL A 191 9.58 -11.88 -6.48
CA VAL A 191 10.98 -12.20 -6.88
C VAL A 191 11.03 -12.79 -8.29
N ASN A 192 9.95 -13.44 -8.72
CA ASN A 192 9.79 -13.99 -10.06
C ASN A 192 8.35 -13.73 -10.54
N PRO A 193 8.14 -13.01 -11.66
CA PRO A 193 6.80 -12.70 -12.18
C PRO A 193 5.93 -13.93 -12.50
N LYS A 194 6.54 -15.10 -12.72
CA LYS A 194 5.82 -16.36 -13.00
C LYS A 194 5.24 -17.03 -11.75
N THR A 195 5.72 -16.66 -10.57
CA THR A 195 5.33 -17.27 -9.29
C THR A 195 5.03 -16.17 -8.28
N LEU A 196 3.78 -15.71 -8.26
CA LEU A 196 3.34 -14.67 -7.35
C LEU A 196 3.28 -15.20 -5.91
N PRO A 197 3.68 -14.40 -4.91
CA PRO A 197 3.42 -14.70 -3.50
C PRO A 197 1.93 -14.91 -3.26
N GLU A 198 1.59 -15.94 -2.51
CA GLU A 198 0.21 -16.32 -2.23
C GLU A 198 0.07 -16.70 -0.75
N TYR A 199 -0.95 -16.18 -0.11
CA TYR A 199 -1.21 -16.39 1.31
C TYR A 199 -2.60 -16.99 1.53
N ARG A 200 -2.69 -17.99 2.41
CA ARG A 200 -3.95 -18.54 2.88
C ARG A 200 -4.24 -18.02 4.27
N LEU A 201 -5.41 -17.44 4.46
CA LEU A 201 -5.83 -16.80 5.70
C LEU A 201 -7.32 -17.06 5.96
N GLU A 202 -7.72 -16.88 7.21
CA GLU A 202 -9.12 -16.95 7.65
C GLU A 202 -9.59 -15.57 8.08
N VAL A 203 -10.66 -15.08 7.46
CA VAL A 203 -11.29 -13.79 7.75
C VAL A 203 -12.54 -13.96 8.61
N GLU A 204 -12.52 -13.40 9.82
CA GLU A 204 -13.65 -13.44 10.75
C GLU A 204 -14.33 -12.07 10.87
N ASN A 205 -13.59 -11.07 11.35
CA ASN A 205 -14.05 -9.68 11.50
C ASN A 205 -13.76 -8.82 10.27
N TYR A 206 -12.95 -9.34 9.35
CA TYR A 206 -12.70 -8.77 8.03
C TYR A 206 -13.54 -9.52 6.98
N VAL A 207 -13.53 -8.99 5.76
CA VAL A 207 -14.22 -9.57 4.60
C VAL A 207 -13.22 -9.71 3.45
N ALA A 208 -13.32 -10.84 2.78
CA ALA A 208 -12.64 -11.07 1.51
C ALA A 208 -13.57 -10.63 0.38
N TYR A 209 -13.14 -9.67 -0.42
CA TYR A 209 -13.83 -9.21 -1.62
C TYR A 209 -13.21 -9.90 -2.82
N THR A 210 -14.01 -10.71 -3.53
CA THR A 210 -13.53 -11.56 -4.63
C THR A 210 -14.15 -11.16 -5.96
N SER A 211 -13.34 -11.05 -7.01
CA SER A 211 -13.79 -10.91 -8.40
C SER A 211 -12.92 -11.79 -9.30
N GLY A 212 -13.52 -12.81 -9.93
CA GLY A 212 -12.77 -13.86 -10.62
C GLY A 212 -11.80 -14.57 -9.66
N GLU A 213 -10.52 -14.58 -10.03
CA GLU A 213 -9.42 -15.15 -9.22
C GLU A 213 -8.80 -14.13 -8.25
N GLU A 214 -9.19 -12.86 -8.34
CA GLU A 214 -8.61 -11.77 -7.55
C GLU A 214 -9.37 -11.64 -6.23
N THR A 215 -8.64 -11.66 -5.11
CA THR A 215 -9.22 -11.56 -3.75
C THR A 215 -8.46 -10.53 -2.93
N VAL A 216 -9.14 -9.49 -2.44
CA VAL A 216 -8.57 -8.46 -1.56
C VAL A 216 -9.28 -8.48 -0.19
N ILE A 217 -8.54 -8.22 0.87
CA ILE A 217 -9.06 -8.25 2.24
C ILE A 217 -9.32 -6.83 2.72
N GLY A 218 -10.47 -6.61 3.36
CA GLY A 218 -10.88 -5.30 3.87
C GLY A 218 -11.89 -5.38 5.01
N CYS A 219 -12.28 -4.23 5.52
CA CYS A 219 -13.26 -4.09 6.58
C CYS A 219 -14.68 -4.24 6.04
N GLN A 220 -15.57 -4.80 6.86
CA GLN A 220 -17.01 -4.76 6.59
C GLN A 220 -17.55 -3.37 6.98
N LYS A 221 -18.17 -2.65 6.04
CA LYS A 221 -18.78 -1.32 6.27
C LYS A 221 -20.21 -1.24 5.73
#